data_AF-A0A960KU47-F1
#
_entry.id   AF-A0A960KU47-F1
#
_cell.length_a   1.000
_cell.length_b   1.000
_cell.length_c   1.000
_cell.angle_alpha   90.00
_cell.angle_beta   90.00
_cell.angle_gamma   90.00
#
_symmetry.space_group_name_H-M   'P 1'
#
loop_
_entity.id
_entity.type
_entity.pdbx_description
1 polymer ?
#
loop_
_entity_poly.entity_id
_entity_poly.type
_entity_poly.pdbx_seq_one_letter_code
_entity_poly.pdbx_strand_id
1 'polypeptide(L)' 'MDYLPAIEIEKPRYTPVTASVIWLHGLGADGSDFASLVPQLDLAESYGIRFVFPLASSIPVSINNGYV' A
#
# COMPACT_ATOMS: atom_id res chain seq x y z
N MET A 1 12.26 12.11 10.91
CA MET A 1 11.89 10.69 10.87
C MET A 1 11.88 10.31 9.42
N ASP A 2 12.65 9.31 9.03
CA ASP A 2 12.63 8.78 7.67
C ASP A 2 11.51 7.75 7.59
N TYR A 3 10.54 7.97 6.71
CA TYR A 3 9.47 7.02 6.46
C TYR A 3 9.97 5.84 5.62
N LEU A 4 9.34 4.68 5.79
CA LEU A 4 9.58 3.54 4.89
C LEU A 4 9.25 3.93 3.45
N PRO A 5 9.96 3.38 2.45
CA PRO A 5 9.57 3.54 1.06
C PRO A 5 8.16 3.00 0.86
N ALA A 6 7.38 3.66 0.01
CA ALA A 6 6.01 3.30 -0.28
C ALA A 6 5.70 3.46 -1.77
N ILE A 7 4.84 2.58 -2.29
CA ILE A 7 4.20 2.80 -3.58
C ILE A 7 2.98 3.69 -3.33
N GLU A 8 2.86 4.78 -4.10
CA GLU A 8 1.74 5.70 -4.00
C GLU A 8 0.96 5.75 -5.32
N ILE A 9 -0.37 5.66 -5.21
CA ILE A 9 -1.28 5.68 -6.35
C ILE A 9 -2.42 6.65 -6.04
N GLU A 10 -2.60 7.66 -6.89
CA GLU A 10 -3.77 8.55 -6.83
C GLU A 10 -4.79 8.13 -7.89
N LYS A 11 -6.05 7.93 -7.46
CA LYS A 11 -7.16 7.54 -8.34
C LYS A 11 -8.49 8.21 -7.96
N PRO A 12 -9.28 8.65 -8.96
CA PRO A 12 -8.89 8.82 -10.36
C PRO A 12 -7.94 10.02 -10.53
N ARG A 13 -7.23 10.07 -11.67
CA ARG A 13 -6.34 11.21 -11.96
C ARG A 13 -7.16 12.48 -12.14
N TYR A 14 -6.59 13.63 -11.74
CA TYR A 14 -7.19 14.96 -11.89
C TYR A 14 -8.43 15.23 -11.02
N THR A 15 -8.79 14.32 -10.11
CA THR A 15 -9.76 14.59 -9.04
C THR A 15 -9.01 15.00 -7.78
N PRO A 16 -9.42 16.08 -7.07
CA PRO A 16 -8.79 16.46 -5.80
C PRO A 16 -8.81 15.29 -4.81
N VAL A 17 -7.65 14.95 -4.25
CA VAL A 17 -7.55 13.92 -3.22
C VAL A 17 -8.23 14.40 -1.94
N THR A 18 -9.24 13.69 -1.48
CA THR A 18 -10.02 13.99 -0.26
C THR A 18 -9.91 12.90 0.80
N ALA A 19 -9.36 11.74 0.45
CA ALA A 19 -9.17 10.62 1.35
C ALA A 19 -7.87 9.86 1.06
N SER A 20 -7.41 9.10 2.05
CA SER A 20 -6.25 8.22 1.94
C SER A 20 -6.56 6.82 2.43
N VAL A 21 -6.01 5.82 1.75
CA VAL A 21 -6.01 4.42 2.17
C VAL A 21 -4.55 3.99 2.34
N ILE A 22 -4.18 3.60 3.56
CA ILE A 22 -2.86 3.02 3.86
C ILE A 22 -3.05 1.53 4.00
N TRP A 23 -2.47 0.76 3.07
CA TRP A 23 -2.64 -0.68 3.02
C TRP A 23 -1.34 -1.38 3.40
N LEU A 24 -1.37 -2.15 4.49
CA LEU A 24 -0.23 -2.94 4.96
C LEU A 24 -0.37 -4.38 4.46
N HIS A 25 0.69 -4.89 3.82
CA HIS A 25 0.72 -6.26 3.30
C HIS A 25 0.89 -7.28 4.45
N GLY A 26 0.67 -8.56 4.13
CA GLY A 26 0.92 -9.68 5.04
C GLY A 26 2.39 -10.07 5.14
N LEU A 27 2.72 -10.98 6.07
CA LEU A 27 4.08 -11.51 6.22
C LEU A 27 4.55 -12.19 4.92
N GLY A 28 5.77 -11.86 4.47
CA GLY A 28 6.40 -12.44 3.27
C GLY A 28 5.95 -11.84 1.93
N ALA A 29 4.98 -10.90 1.96
CA ALA A 29 4.54 -10.10 0.82
C ALA A 29 5.29 -8.75 0.76
N ASP A 30 5.04 -7.95 -0.29
CA ASP A 30 5.49 -6.56 -0.38
C ASP A 30 4.39 -5.59 -0.86
N GLY A 31 4.71 -4.29 -0.90
CA GLY A 31 3.75 -3.25 -1.28
C GLY A 31 3.23 -3.34 -2.72
N SER A 32 3.90 -4.07 -3.61
CA SER A 32 3.50 -4.22 -5.01
C SER A 32 2.37 -5.24 -5.21
N ASP A 33 2.25 -6.21 -4.31
CA ASP A 33 1.27 -7.31 -4.41
C ASP A 33 -0.18 -6.81 -4.48
N PHE A 34 -0.47 -5.66 -3.84
CA PHE A 34 -1.82 -5.11 -3.75
C PHE A 34 -2.05 -3.86 -4.61
N ALA A 35 -0.99 -3.24 -5.14
CA ALA A 35 -1.10 -2.03 -5.96
C ALA A 35 -1.95 -2.26 -7.23
N SER A 36 -1.87 -3.46 -7.80
CA SER A 36 -2.65 -3.87 -8.98
C SER A 36 -4.15 -4.10 -8.70
N LEU A 37 -4.55 -4.17 -7.43
CA LEU A 37 -5.95 -4.31 -7.01
C LEU A 37 -6.71 -2.98 -7.07
N VAL A 38 -6.03 -1.83 -6.99
CA VAL A 38 -6.68 -0.50 -6.94
C VAL A 38 -7.71 -0.30 -8.06
N PRO A 39 -7.43 -0.63 -9.34
CA PRO A 39 -8.41 -0.49 -10.42
C PRO A 39 -9.61 -1.44 -10.32
N GLN A 40 -9.55 -2.46 -9.46
CA GLN A 40 -10.56 -3.51 -9.31
C GLN A 40 -11.55 -3.24 -8.16
N LEU A 41 -11.31 -2.23 -7.31
CA LEU A 41 -12.12 -1.92 -6.13
C LEU A 41 -13.49 -1.31 -6.44
N ASP A 42 -13.85 -1.14 -7.72
CA ASP A 42 -15.11 -0.54 -8.20
C ASP A 42 -15.53 0.73 -7.44
N LEU A 43 -14.57 1.64 -7.26
CA LEU A 43 -14.78 2.88 -6.51
C LEU A 43 -15.30 3.96 -7.45
N ALA A 44 -16.26 4.76 -6.96
CA ALA A 44 -16.77 5.89 -7.72
C ALA A 44 -15.65 6.89 -8.05
N GLU A 45 -15.62 7.38 -9.28
CA GLU A 45 -14.62 8.34 -9.75
C GLU A 45 -14.70 9.71 -9.02
N SER A 46 -15.80 9.99 -8.33
CA SER A 46 -15.91 11.18 -7.47
C SER A 46 -15.01 11.11 -6.23
N TYR A 47 -14.51 9.93 -5.86
CA TYR A 47 -13.61 9.75 -4.74
C TYR A 47 -12.16 9.91 -5.19
N GLY A 48 -11.60 11.12 -5.06
CA GLY A 48 -10.16 11.31 -5.16
C GLY A 48 -9.46 10.66 -3.97
N ILE A 49 -8.88 9.48 -4.17
CA ILE A 49 -8.22 8.70 -3.11
C ILE A 49 -6.74 8.54 -3.43
N ARG A 50 -5.89 8.77 -2.42
CA ARG A 50 -4.50 8.34 -2.43
C ARG A 50 -4.35 6.99 -1.74
N PHE A 51 -3.88 6.00 -2.45
CA PHE A 51 -3.47 4.71 -1.93
C PHE A 51 -1.98 4.72 -1.63
N VAL A 52 -1.61 4.27 -0.43
CA VAL A 52 -0.22 4.17 0.02
C VAL A 52 0.05 2.73 0.44
N PHE A 53 1.06 2.11 -0.17
CA PHE A 53 1.49 0.74 0.10
C PHE A 53 2.93 0.75 0.63
N PRO A 54 3.14 0.83 1.95
CA PRO A 54 4.47 0.80 2.54
C PRO A 54 5.17 -0.54 2.29
N LEU A 55 6.49 -0.50 2.10
CA LEU A 55 7.34 -1.69 2.06
C LEU A 55 7.92 -1.93 3.45
N ALA A 56 7.55 -3.04 4.09
CA ALA A 56 8.15 -3.45 5.35
C ALA A 56 9.64 -3.79 5.17
N SER A 57 10.46 -3.47 6.16
CA SER A 57 11.87 -3.89 6.17
C SER A 57 11.98 -5.39 6.38
N SER A 58 12.95 -6.04 5.70
CA SER A 58 13.33 -7.41 5.97
C SER A 58 13.93 -7.53 7.37
N ILE A 59 13.26 -8.26 8.27
CA ILE A 59 13.69 -8.49 9.65
C ILE A 59 13.49 -9.96 10.04
N PRO A 60 14.30 -10.51 10.95
CA PRO A 60 14.11 -11.86 11.48
C PRO A 60 12.75 -12.04 12.16
N VAL A 61 12.05 -13.12 11.84
CA VAL A 61 10.71 -13.40 12.37
C VAL A 61 10.77 -14.54 13.37
N SER A 62 10.56 -14.25 14.66
CA SER A 62 10.74 -15.23 15.76
C SER A 62 9.80 -16.43 15.67
N ILE A 63 8.54 -16.25 15.23
CA ILE A 63 7.61 -17.36 14.98
C ILE A 63 8.08 -18.27 13.83
N ASN A 64 8.93 -17.75 12.94
CA ASN A 64 9.59 -18.50 11.88
C ASN A 64 11.07 -18.76 12.22
N ASN A 65 11.38 -19.08 13.48
CA ASN A 65 12.74 -19.42 13.96
C ASN A 65 13.83 -18.38 13.61
N GLY A 66 13.47 -17.11 13.44
CA GLY A 66 14.42 -16.05 13.10
C GLY A 66 14.83 -16.01 11.63
N TYR A 67 14.16 -16.76 10.74
CA TYR A 67 14.36 -16.61 9.30
C TYR A 67 13.89 -15.24 8.81
N VAL A 68 14.52 -14.80 7.72
CA VAL A 68 14.20 -13.60 6.93
C VAL A 68 13.79 -14.05 5.54
#